data_AF-A0A7S1GC25-F1
#
_entry.id   AF-A0A7S1GC25-F1
#
_cell.length_a   1.000
_cell.length_b   1.000
_cell.length_c   1.000
_cell.angle_alpha   90.00
_cell.angle_beta   90.00
_cell.angle_gamma   90.00
#
_symmetry.space_group_name_H-M   'P 1'
#
loop_
_entity.id
_entity.type
_entity.pdbx_description
1 polymer ?
#
loop_
_entity_poly.entity_id
_entity_poly.type
_entity_poly.pdbx_seq_one_letter_code
_entity_poly.pdbx_strand_id
1 'polypeptide(L)'
;WLGWVLAAGVVIFLVSVAPIIEWFNTFETNVRMIVQLVVALALLIVVHVVLWNFYAGDTEATIAVIFSFVLYPVVLLLGTAMYKWRDDHWKISKFVTVCLIASQVIIIGFIVWAMFAFGNPAGAGAGLALYFIIVGIVALTIRWVTNGYYLPKAWRRATAVVLGVIIVFGLTMAAVKLFVDDDTAT
;
A
#
# COMPACT_ATOMS: atom_id res chain seq x y z
N TRP A 1 -16.24 10.55 -16.43
CA TRP A 1 -14.80 10.63 -16.78
C TRP A 1 -13.97 9.55 -16.06
N LEU A 2 -14.32 9.10 -14.85
CA LEU A 2 -13.57 8.07 -14.09
C LEU A 2 -13.41 6.69 -14.81
N GLY A 3 -14.30 6.35 -15.75
CA GLY A 3 -14.37 5.01 -16.33
C GLY A 3 -13.11 4.55 -17.06
N TRP A 4 -12.46 5.43 -17.84
CA TRP A 4 -11.24 5.06 -18.57
C TRP A 4 -10.03 4.90 -17.64
N VAL A 5 -9.96 5.68 -16.55
CA VAL A 5 -8.90 5.58 -15.53
C VAL A 5 -8.99 4.25 -14.80
N LEU A 6 -10.21 3.85 -14.41
CA LEU A 6 -10.45 2.56 -13.77
C LEU A 6 -10.10 1.39 -14.71
N ALA A 7 -10.54 1.46 -15.98
CA ALA A 7 -10.21 0.45 -16.98
C ALA A 7 -8.70 0.33 -17.20
N ALA A 8 -8.00 1.48 -17.32
CA ALA A 8 -6.56 1.50 -17.47
C ALA A 8 -5.85 0.94 -16.23
N GLY A 9 -6.31 1.29 -15.03
CA GLY A 9 -5.77 0.77 -13.77
C GLY A 9 -5.87 -0.77 -13.68
N VAL A 10 -7.01 -1.34 -14.08
CA VAL A 10 -7.19 -2.81 -14.14
C VAL A 10 -6.22 -3.43 -15.15
N VAL A 11 -6.06 -2.83 -16.34
CA VAL A 11 -5.15 -3.36 -17.36
C VAL A 11 -3.70 -3.28 -16.89
N ILE A 12 -3.27 -2.17 -16.31
CA ILE A 12 -1.91 -2.01 -15.74
C ILE A 12 -1.68 -3.08 -14.66
N PHE A 13 -2.65 -3.30 -13.78
CA PHE A 13 -2.58 -4.33 -12.73
C PHE A 13 -2.42 -5.72 -13.33
N LEU A 14 -3.32 -6.14 -14.23
CA LEU A 14 -3.27 -7.48 -14.82
C LEU A 14 -1.98 -7.73 -15.60
N VAL A 15 -1.56 -6.76 -16.41
CA VAL A 15 -0.38 -6.89 -17.28
C VAL A 15 0.93 -6.83 -16.49
N SER A 16 0.96 -6.19 -15.33
CA SER A 16 2.16 -6.22 -14.46
C SER A 16 2.20 -7.44 -13.53
N VAL A 17 1.06 -7.96 -13.09
CA VAL A 17 0.98 -9.13 -12.19
C VAL A 17 1.12 -10.46 -12.94
N ALA A 18 0.58 -10.58 -14.15
CA ALA A 18 0.71 -11.79 -14.96
C ALA A 18 2.16 -12.29 -15.14
N PRO A 19 3.14 -11.45 -15.55
CA PRO A 19 4.52 -11.91 -15.72
C PRO A 19 5.19 -12.30 -14.40
N ILE A 20 4.77 -11.69 -13.28
CA ILE A 20 5.23 -12.08 -11.95
C ILE A 20 4.81 -13.52 -11.65
N ILE A 21 3.51 -13.82 -11.80
CA ILE A 21 2.97 -15.16 -11.54
C ILE A 21 3.60 -16.18 -12.48
N GLU A 22 3.71 -15.86 -13.76
CA GLU A 22 4.32 -16.73 -14.76
C GLU A 22 5.78 -17.05 -14.40
N TRP A 23 6.58 -16.05 -14.01
CA TRP A 23 7.95 -16.27 -13.59
C TRP A 23 8.08 -17.18 -12.37
N PHE A 24 7.21 -17.05 -11.37
CA PHE A 24 7.24 -17.96 -10.21
C PHE A 24 6.80 -19.39 -10.55
N ASN A 25 6.00 -19.58 -11.59
CA ASN A 25 5.57 -20.91 -12.02
C ASN A 25 6.63 -21.63 -12.87
N THR A 26 7.41 -20.89 -13.67
CA THR A 26 8.36 -21.48 -14.63
C THR A 26 9.82 -21.31 -14.23
N PHE A 27 10.14 -20.31 -13.40
CA PHE A 27 11.50 -19.83 -13.11
C PHE A 27 12.32 -19.45 -14.37
N GLU A 28 11.64 -19.26 -15.50
CA GLU A 28 12.24 -18.92 -16.78
C GLU A 28 11.77 -17.54 -17.23
N THR A 29 12.68 -16.72 -17.73
CA THR A 29 12.32 -15.42 -18.30
C THR A 29 11.99 -15.56 -19.78
N ASN A 30 10.82 -15.03 -20.18
CA ASN A 30 10.39 -15.01 -21.58
C ASN A 30 10.28 -13.56 -22.08
N VAL A 31 10.56 -13.35 -23.37
CA VAL A 31 10.35 -12.04 -24.04
C VAL A 31 8.93 -11.53 -23.83
N ARG A 32 7.93 -12.41 -23.80
CA ARG A 32 6.52 -12.04 -23.52
C ARG A 32 6.35 -11.37 -22.16
N MET A 33 7.03 -11.86 -21.13
CA MET A 33 6.99 -11.26 -19.79
C MET A 33 7.60 -9.86 -19.79
N ILE A 34 8.72 -9.69 -20.51
CA ILE A 34 9.40 -8.40 -20.65
C ILE A 34 8.47 -7.40 -21.35
N VAL A 35 7.85 -7.81 -22.46
CA VAL A 35 6.88 -6.97 -23.20
C VAL A 35 5.72 -6.56 -22.30
N GLN A 36 5.16 -7.48 -21.52
CA GLN A 36 4.10 -7.16 -20.57
C GLN A 36 4.53 -6.11 -19.55
N LEU A 37 5.69 -6.27 -18.89
CA LEU A 37 6.20 -5.29 -17.93
C LEU A 37 6.45 -3.91 -18.57
N VAL A 38 7.00 -3.88 -19.80
CA VAL A 38 7.21 -2.63 -20.55
C VAL A 38 5.88 -1.96 -20.88
N VAL A 39 4.88 -2.73 -21.33
CA VAL A 39 3.53 -2.20 -21.61
C VAL A 39 2.88 -1.66 -20.33
N ALA A 40 2.99 -2.37 -19.20
CA ALA A 40 2.44 -1.91 -17.94
C ALA A 40 3.09 -0.59 -17.49
N LEU A 41 4.42 -0.47 -17.61
CA LEU A 41 5.14 0.76 -17.29
C LEU A 41 4.75 1.91 -18.22
N ALA A 42 4.67 1.66 -19.54
CA ALA A 42 4.27 2.66 -20.51
C ALA A 42 2.85 3.17 -20.25
N LEU A 43 1.90 2.27 -19.98
CA LEU A 43 0.54 2.62 -19.62
C LEU A 43 0.47 3.41 -18.30
N LEU A 44 1.25 3.01 -17.29
CA LEU A 44 1.36 3.74 -16.04
C LEU A 44 1.80 5.19 -16.30
N ILE A 45 2.85 5.39 -17.09
CA ILE A 45 3.36 6.72 -17.44
C ILE A 45 2.30 7.53 -18.21
N VAL A 46 1.72 6.96 -19.27
CA VAL A 46 0.74 7.66 -20.12
C VAL A 46 -0.48 8.09 -19.31
N VAL A 47 -1.05 7.20 -18.49
CA VAL A 47 -2.20 7.52 -17.64
C VAL A 47 -1.86 8.67 -16.68
N HIS A 48 -0.71 8.61 -16.01
CA HIS A 48 -0.33 9.64 -15.04
C HIS A 48 0.03 10.96 -15.71
N VAL A 49 0.60 10.97 -16.91
CA VAL A 49 0.81 12.20 -17.70
C VAL A 49 -0.53 12.84 -18.07
N VAL A 50 -1.51 12.04 -18.49
CA VAL A 50 -2.86 12.57 -18.79
C VAL A 50 -3.51 13.14 -17.53
N LEU A 51 -3.45 12.42 -16.40
CA LEU A 51 -3.99 12.88 -15.13
C LEU A 51 -3.28 14.16 -14.63
N TRP A 52 -1.96 14.24 -14.78
CA TRP A 52 -1.18 15.43 -14.43
C TRP A 52 -1.66 16.67 -15.18
N ASN A 53 -1.84 16.55 -16.50
CA ASN A 53 -2.34 17.65 -17.31
C ASN A 53 -3.79 18.01 -16.99
N PHE A 54 -4.61 17.02 -16.64
CA PHE A 54 -6.00 17.23 -16.29
C PHE A 54 -6.18 17.97 -14.96
N TYR A 55 -5.34 17.67 -13.98
CA TYR A 55 -5.33 18.30 -12.65
C TYR A 55 -4.32 19.44 -12.52
N ALA A 56 -3.76 19.90 -13.64
CA ALA A 56 -2.82 21.00 -13.63
C ALA A 56 -3.48 22.24 -13.02
N GLY A 57 -2.93 22.71 -11.89
CA GLY A 57 -3.46 23.85 -11.12
C GLY A 57 -4.19 23.46 -9.83
N ASP A 58 -4.56 22.19 -9.66
CA ASP A 58 -5.05 21.65 -8.39
C ASP A 58 -3.89 20.95 -7.67
N THR A 59 -3.40 21.57 -6.60
CA THR A 59 -2.26 21.06 -5.82
C THR A 59 -2.57 19.72 -5.16
N GLU A 60 -3.78 19.54 -4.61
CA GLU A 60 -4.14 18.32 -3.91
C GLU A 60 -4.29 17.14 -4.87
N ALA A 61 -4.99 17.36 -5.99
CA ALA A 61 -5.17 16.34 -7.01
C ALA A 61 -3.84 16.00 -7.70
N THR A 62 -2.97 16.97 -7.94
CA THR A 62 -1.63 16.74 -8.52
C THR A 62 -0.77 15.87 -7.59
N ILE A 63 -0.81 16.11 -6.27
CA ILE A 63 -0.09 15.26 -5.30
C ILE A 63 -0.67 13.85 -5.29
N ALA A 64 -1.98 13.67 -5.40
CA ALA A 64 -2.60 12.34 -5.50
C ALA A 64 -2.16 11.56 -6.75
N VAL A 65 -1.93 12.26 -7.87
CA VAL A 65 -1.34 11.67 -9.09
C VAL A 65 0.10 11.21 -8.83
N ILE A 66 0.93 12.03 -8.18
CA ILE A 66 2.30 11.62 -7.80
C ILE A 66 2.27 10.43 -6.85
N PHE A 67 1.38 10.46 -5.85
CA PHE A 67 1.21 9.41 -4.84
C PHE A 67 0.93 8.07 -5.50
N SER A 68 -0.06 8.01 -6.37
CA SER A 68 -0.43 6.78 -7.07
C SER A 68 0.67 6.30 -8.04
N PHE A 69 1.37 7.23 -8.71
CA PHE A 69 2.49 6.89 -9.59
C PHE A 69 3.65 6.22 -8.85
N VAL A 70 4.05 6.78 -7.69
CA VAL A 70 5.19 6.29 -6.91
C VAL A 70 4.84 5.01 -6.14
N LEU A 71 3.64 4.94 -5.56
CA LEU A 71 3.26 3.80 -4.73
C LEU A 71 2.86 2.57 -5.53
N TYR A 72 2.42 2.72 -6.77
CA TYR A 72 2.04 1.56 -7.59
C TYR A 72 3.18 0.54 -7.77
N PRO A 73 4.40 0.93 -8.20
CA PRO A 73 5.55 0.02 -8.21
C PRO A 73 5.89 -0.57 -6.85
N VAL A 74 5.68 0.18 -5.77
CA VAL A 74 5.94 -0.28 -4.39
C VAL A 74 4.94 -1.36 -3.98
N VAL A 75 3.68 -1.24 -4.36
CA VAL A 75 2.66 -2.28 -4.15
C VAL A 75 3.01 -3.54 -4.94
N LEU A 76 3.49 -3.41 -6.18
CA LEU A 76 3.97 -4.57 -6.95
C LEU A 76 5.19 -5.23 -6.30
N LEU A 77 6.13 -4.44 -5.77
CA LEU A 77 7.32 -4.94 -5.06
C LEU A 77 6.95 -5.65 -3.75
N LEU A 78 6.01 -5.08 -3.00
CA LEU A 78 5.49 -5.69 -1.78
C LEU A 78 4.70 -6.97 -2.08
N GLY A 79 3.87 -6.95 -3.13
CA GLY A 79 3.12 -8.10 -3.60
C GLY A 79 4.02 -9.25 -4.06
N THR A 80 5.08 -8.97 -4.82
CA THR A 80 6.09 -9.97 -5.21
C THR A 80 6.82 -10.54 -4.00
N ALA A 81 7.20 -9.70 -3.05
CA ALA A 81 7.83 -10.17 -1.81
C ALA A 81 6.89 -11.09 -1.02
N MET A 82 5.61 -10.71 -0.88
CA MET A 82 4.59 -11.49 -0.19
C MET A 82 4.31 -12.82 -0.89
N TYR A 83 4.20 -12.80 -2.21
CA TYR A 83 3.99 -13.99 -3.03
C TYR A 83 5.15 -14.98 -2.85
N LYS A 84 6.38 -14.50 -3.01
CA LYS A 84 7.58 -15.32 -2.80
C LYS A 84 7.66 -15.86 -1.39
N TRP A 85 7.39 -15.02 -0.39
CA TRP A 85 7.47 -15.44 1.00
C TRP A 85 6.49 -16.56 1.31
N ARG A 86 5.27 -16.49 0.77
CA ARG A 86 4.29 -17.57 0.85
C ARG A 86 4.79 -18.83 0.12
N ASP A 87 5.30 -18.68 -1.09
CA ASP A 87 5.82 -19.78 -1.93
C ASP A 87 6.98 -20.52 -1.23
N ASP A 88 7.87 -19.79 -0.57
CA ASP A 88 8.98 -20.31 0.25
C ASP A 88 8.51 -20.90 1.61
N HIS A 89 7.24 -21.26 1.76
CA HIS A 89 6.62 -21.75 3.01
C HIS A 89 6.89 -20.83 4.21
N TRP A 90 6.80 -19.52 4.00
CA TRP A 90 7.02 -18.48 5.00
C TRP A 90 8.46 -18.42 5.54
N LYS A 91 9.45 -18.95 4.81
CA LYS A 91 10.87 -18.76 5.11
C LYS A 91 11.34 -17.43 4.54
N ILE A 92 11.93 -16.59 5.39
CA ILE A 92 12.42 -15.27 4.97
C ILE A 92 13.73 -15.45 4.20
N SER A 93 13.70 -15.18 2.89
CA SER A 93 14.89 -15.11 2.03
C SER A 93 15.43 -13.69 1.93
N LYS A 94 16.70 -13.52 1.52
CA LYS A 94 17.33 -12.20 1.35
C LYS A 94 16.51 -11.29 0.43
N PHE A 95 15.99 -11.84 -0.67
CA PHE A 95 15.14 -11.10 -1.61
C PHE A 95 13.88 -10.56 -0.92
N VAL A 96 13.17 -11.43 -0.18
CA VAL A 96 11.95 -11.05 0.56
C VAL A 96 12.27 -9.95 1.55
N THR A 97 13.36 -10.09 2.33
CA THR A 97 13.79 -9.07 3.30
C THR A 97 14.04 -7.71 2.63
N VAL A 98 14.80 -7.68 1.54
CA VAL A 98 15.13 -6.43 0.84
C VAL A 98 13.87 -5.77 0.29
N CYS A 99 12.99 -6.53 -0.37
CA CYS A 99 11.77 -6.00 -0.96
C CYS A 99 10.77 -5.51 0.12
N LEU A 100 10.63 -6.25 1.22
CA LEU A 100 9.83 -5.82 2.37
C LEU A 100 10.39 -4.52 2.94
N ILE A 101 11.68 -4.47 3.30
CA ILE A 101 12.27 -3.25 3.90
C ILE A 101 12.17 -2.06 2.93
N ALA A 102 12.56 -2.24 1.66
CA ALA A 102 12.51 -1.17 0.67
C ALA A 102 11.09 -0.63 0.48
N SER A 103 10.09 -1.50 0.37
CA SER A 103 8.69 -1.07 0.27
C SER A 103 8.22 -0.31 1.51
N GLN A 104 8.56 -0.77 2.73
CA GLN A 104 8.20 -0.06 3.96
C GLN A 104 8.85 1.33 4.01
N VAL A 105 10.14 1.43 3.69
CA VAL A 105 10.88 2.69 3.71
C VAL A 105 10.28 3.69 2.72
N ILE A 106 9.94 3.26 1.51
CA ILE A 106 9.34 4.15 0.50
C ILE A 106 7.94 4.59 0.94
N ILE A 107 7.10 3.70 1.45
CA ILE A 107 5.75 4.06 1.91
C ILE A 107 5.82 5.06 3.06
N ILE A 108 6.62 4.77 4.10
CA ILE A 108 6.77 5.66 5.25
C ILE A 108 7.37 7.00 4.81
N GLY A 109 8.42 6.97 3.98
CA GLY A 109 9.04 8.17 3.44
C GLY A 109 8.05 9.05 2.66
N PHE A 110 7.17 8.43 1.87
CA PHE A 110 6.13 9.16 1.14
C PHE A 110 5.07 9.75 2.08
N ILE A 111 4.60 9.00 3.08
CA ILE A 111 3.64 9.52 4.06
C ILE A 111 4.26 10.71 4.81
N VAL A 112 5.51 10.60 5.22
CA VAL A 112 6.26 11.69 5.89
C VAL A 112 6.43 12.90 4.96
N TRP A 113 6.76 12.69 3.70
CA TRP A 113 6.86 13.76 2.71
C TRP A 113 5.51 14.47 2.50
N ALA A 114 4.43 13.71 2.39
CA ALA A 114 3.08 14.25 2.24
C ALA A 114 2.70 15.15 3.44
N MET A 115 3.17 14.86 4.66
CA MET A 115 2.92 15.72 5.83
C MET A 115 3.45 17.14 5.61
N PHE A 116 4.67 17.25 5.07
CA PHE A 116 5.31 18.54 4.81
C PHE A 116 4.67 19.24 3.59
N ALA A 117 4.26 18.46 2.57
CA ALA A 117 3.64 19.01 1.37
C ALA A 117 2.25 19.63 1.64
N PHE A 118 1.44 19.01 2.50
CA PHE A 118 0.08 19.46 2.80
C PHE A 118 -0.04 20.39 4.01
N GLY A 119 1.03 20.57 4.80
CA GLY A 119 0.98 21.36 6.03
C GLY A 119 -0.01 20.83 7.08
N ASN A 120 -0.44 19.57 6.96
CA ASN A 120 -1.43 18.94 7.84
C ASN A 120 -0.78 17.79 8.64
N PRO A 121 -0.11 18.09 9.76
CA PRO A 121 0.54 17.07 10.57
C PRO A 121 -0.44 16.07 11.21
N ALA A 122 -1.68 16.48 11.44
CA ALA A 122 -2.71 15.62 12.03
C ALA A 122 -3.18 14.52 11.05
N GLY A 123 -3.52 14.90 9.80
CA GLY A 123 -3.93 13.94 8.77
C GLY A 123 -2.81 12.95 8.41
N ALA A 124 -1.58 13.44 8.42
CA ALA A 124 -0.39 12.63 8.29
C ALA A 124 -0.16 11.64 9.43
N GLY A 125 -0.29 12.09 10.68
CA GLY A 125 -0.21 11.22 11.86
C GLY A 125 -1.26 10.12 11.82
N ALA A 126 -2.49 10.46 11.40
CA ALA A 126 -3.56 9.50 11.14
C ALA A 126 -3.18 8.48 10.05
N GLY A 127 -2.56 8.93 8.95
CA GLY A 127 -2.07 8.07 7.88
C GLY A 127 -1.00 7.08 8.34
N LEU A 128 -0.02 7.54 9.12
CA LEU A 128 1.01 6.68 9.73
C LEU A 128 0.40 5.67 10.70
N ALA A 129 -0.53 6.10 11.57
CA ALA A 129 -1.20 5.22 12.50
C ALA A 129 -1.97 4.11 11.78
N LEU A 130 -2.77 4.48 10.76
CA LEU A 130 -3.50 3.53 9.92
C LEU A 130 -2.55 2.56 9.22
N TYR A 131 -1.43 3.05 8.69
CA TYR A 131 -0.42 2.22 8.05
C TYR A 131 0.15 1.15 9.00
N PHE A 132 0.57 1.53 10.21
CA PHE A 132 1.09 0.58 11.19
C PHE A 132 0.04 -0.43 11.66
N ILE A 133 -1.22 -0.01 11.76
CA ILE A 133 -2.35 -0.90 12.04
C ILE A 133 -2.45 -1.99 10.95
N ILE A 134 -2.45 -1.59 9.67
CA ILE A 134 -2.55 -2.52 8.53
C ILE A 134 -1.37 -3.50 8.53
N VAL A 135 -0.14 -2.99 8.65
CA VAL A 135 1.07 -3.83 8.70
C VAL A 135 1.02 -4.79 9.89
N GLY A 136 0.54 -4.33 11.06
CA GLY A 136 0.36 -5.15 12.25
C GLY A 136 -0.64 -6.29 12.04
N ILE A 137 -1.79 -6.01 11.43
CA ILE A 137 -2.82 -7.02 11.10
C ILE A 137 -2.25 -8.06 10.13
N VAL A 138 -1.54 -7.62 9.09
CA VAL A 138 -0.90 -8.52 8.12
C VAL A 138 0.14 -9.40 8.80
N ALA A 139 1.03 -8.82 9.60
CA ALA A 139 2.05 -9.57 10.34
C ALA A 139 1.43 -10.60 11.31
N LEU A 140 0.36 -10.22 12.01
CA LEU A 140 -0.41 -11.12 12.88
C LEU A 140 -1.03 -12.28 12.11
N THR A 141 -1.63 -12.00 10.96
CA THR A 141 -2.26 -13.01 10.10
C THR A 141 -1.24 -14.02 9.61
N ILE A 142 -0.09 -13.56 9.13
CA ILE A 142 1.02 -14.42 8.71
C ILE A 142 1.51 -15.27 9.87
N ARG A 143 1.69 -14.66 11.05
CA ARG A 143 2.16 -15.39 12.24
C ARG A 143 1.16 -16.43 12.73
N TRP A 144 -0.13 -16.13 12.60
CA TRP A 144 -1.21 -17.05 12.93
C TRP A 144 -1.22 -18.27 11.99
N VAL A 145 -1.15 -18.04 10.67
CA VAL A 145 -1.11 -19.11 9.67
C VAL A 145 0.15 -19.98 9.83
N THR A 146 1.31 -19.37 10.05
CA THR A 146 2.59 -20.09 10.21
C THR A 146 2.69 -20.93 11.48
N ASN A 147 1.95 -20.58 12.54
CA ASN A 147 1.95 -21.32 13.80
C ASN A 147 0.77 -22.31 13.91
N GLY A 148 0.22 -22.79 12.79
CA GLY A 148 -0.87 -23.76 12.80
C GLY A 148 -2.16 -23.22 13.42
N TYR A 149 -2.47 -21.95 13.15
CA TYR A 149 -3.64 -21.24 13.67
C TYR A 149 -3.63 -20.99 15.19
N TYR A 150 -2.45 -21.06 15.81
CA TYR A 150 -2.26 -20.73 17.23
C TYR A 150 -1.44 -19.44 17.41
N LEU A 151 -1.93 -18.52 18.23
CA LEU A 151 -1.23 -17.28 18.57
C LEU A 151 -0.49 -17.44 19.92
N PRO A 152 0.85 -17.34 19.95
CA PRO A 152 1.62 -17.33 21.20
C PRO A 152 1.17 -16.19 22.13
N LYS A 153 1.30 -16.38 23.46
CA LYS A 153 0.81 -15.42 24.47
C LYS A 153 1.31 -13.98 24.25
N ALA A 154 2.55 -13.79 23.80
CA ALA A 154 3.12 -12.47 23.50
C ALA A 154 2.41 -11.80 22.30
N TRP A 155 2.13 -12.56 21.24
CA TRP A 155 1.44 -12.06 20.07
C TRP A 155 -0.04 -11.82 20.32
N ARG A 156 -0.69 -12.61 21.18
CA ARG A 156 -2.05 -12.33 21.62
C ARG A 156 -2.17 -11.00 22.38
N ARG A 157 -1.15 -10.64 23.18
CA ARG A 157 -1.07 -9.30 23.80
C ARG A 157 -0.86 -8.22 22.74
N ALA A 158 0.01 -8.45 21.76
CA ALA A 158 0.19 -7.53 20.64
C ALA A 158 -1.12 -7.32 19.84
N THR A 159 -1.90 -8.38 19.61
CA THR A 159 -3.24 -8.28 18.99
C THR A 159 -4.19 -7.45 19.82
N ALA A 160 -4.24 -7.66 21.15
CA ALA A 160 -5.08 -6.86 22.03
C ALA A 160 -4.66 -5.37 22.05
N VAL A 161 -3.36 -5.09 21.97
CA VAL A 161 -2.84 -3.72 21.83
C VAL A 161 -3.24 -3.11 20.50
N VAL A 162 -3.06 -3.82 19.38
CA VAL A 162 -3.46 -3.34 18.04
C VAL A 162 -4.97 -3.07 17.98
N LEU A 163 -5.80 -3.99 18.48
CA LEU A 163 -7.24 -3.80 18.57
C LEU A 163 -7.61 -2.62 19.48
N GLY A 164 -6.94 -2.48 20.63
CA GLY A 164 -7.12 -1.35 21.52
C GLY A 164 -6.78 -0.02 20.84
N VAL A 165 -5.67 0.04 20.10
CA VAL A 165 -5.27 1.23 19.32
C VAL A 165 -6.30 1.53 18.24
N ILE A 166 -6.80 0.54 17.50
CA ILE A 166 -7.86 0.73 16.49
C ILE A 166 -9.13 1.31 17.13
N ILE A 167 -9.57 0.73 18.25
CA ILE A 167 -10.78 1.17 18.95
C ILE A 167 -10.60 2.59 19.47
N VAL A 168 -9.49 2.87 20.16
CA VAL A 168 -9.20 4.21 20.68
C VAL A 168 -9.10 5.23 19.55
N PHE A 169 -8.38 4.91 18.47
CA PHE A 169 -8.26 5.76 17.30
C PHE A 169 -9.64 6.05 16.68
N GLY A 170 -10.47 5.02 16.47
CA GLY A 170 -11.83 5.16 15.96
C GLY A 170 -12.72 6.02 16.86
N LEU A 171 -12.65 5.82 18.19
CA LEU A 171 -13.38 6.62 19.18
C LEU A 171 -12.90 8.07 19.20
N THR A 172 -11.59 8.32 19.12
CA THR A 172 -11.05 9.69 19.06
C THR A 172 -11.49 10.41 17.79
N MET A 173 -11.50 9.74 16.65
CA MET A 173 -11.97 10.34 15.40
C MET A 173 -13.47 10.63 15.43
N ALA A 174 -14.27 9.73 16.02
CA ALA A 174 -15.71 9.95 16.21
C ALA A 174 -16.00 11.11 17.18
N ALA A 175 -15.24 11.21 18.28
CA ALA A 175 -15.37 12.30 19.24
C ALA A 175 -14.98 13.64 18.61
N VAL A 176 -13.84 13.72 17.91
CA VAL A 176 -13.43 14.94 17.19
C VAL A 176 -14.51 15.38 16.21
N LYS A 177 -15.11 14.45 15.47
CA LYS A 177 -16.20 14.79 14.54
C LYS A 177 -17.43 15.36 15.26
N LEU A 178 -17.82 14.77 16.40
CA LEU A 178 -18.94 15.25 17.20
C LEU A 178 -18.70 16.65 17.77
N PHE A 179 -17.49 16.94 18.28
CA PHE A 179 -17.16 18.26 18.82
C PHE A 179 -17.01 19.33 17.74
N VAL A 180 -16.47 18.98 16.57
CA VAL A 180 -16.33 19.92 15.45
C VAL A 180 -17.67 20.26 14.81
N ASP A 181 -18.61 19.30 14.68
CA ASP A 181 -19.95 19.59 14.16
C ASP A 181 -20.75 20.50 15.12
N ASP A 182 -20.55 20.38 16.44
CA ASP A 182 -21.23 21.19 17.47
C ASP A 182 -20.81 22.68 17.43
N ASP A 183 -19.52 22.96 17.21
CA ASP A 183 -18.97 24.32 17.09
C ASP A 183 -19.38 25.05 15.80
N THR A 184 -19.84 24.34 14.77
CA THR A 184 -20.31 24.95 13.50
C THR A 184 -21.81 25.23 13.47
N ALA A 185 -22.54 24.80 14.49
CA ALA A 185 -24.00 24.95 14.61
C ALA A 185 -24.44 26.22 15.40
N THR A 186 -23.49 27.02 15.90
CA THR A 186 -23.74 28.30 16.62
C THR A 186 -23.29 29.50 15.81
#